data_AF-A0A2T2N6H0-F1
#
_entry.id   AF-A0A2T2N6H0-F1
#
_cell.length_a   1.000
_cell.length_b   1.000
_cell.length_c   1.000
_cell.angle_alpha   90.00
_cell.angle_beta   90.00
_cell.angle_gamma   90.00
#
_symmetry.space_group_name_H-M   'P 1'
#
loop_
_entity.id
_entity.type
_entity.pdbx_description
1 polymer ?
#
loop_
_entity_poly.entity_id
_entity_poly.type
_entity_poly.pdbx_seq_one_letter_code
_entity_poly.pdbx_strand_id
1 'polypeptide(L)'
;MSTLEDIPQPDNGFYVLVTGANSGLGLAVGCRLIDEFLQTRPQSESLVLIITTRDQRKSDATTDQLQDHLAKACRKAEKSVPGISMLLQRRVHFRSEILDLLSLASVQRLSQRLRKTTPKLDAVIFNAGIGGWTDLNWGKAVWTILTDWKNAVTWPTYKLSGRGWVTKPQIPAAKDGNKVEEPPLGEVFCANFFGHYFLGHYLAPLLARHHPDEETRGRIIWVSSLEGSSHSLDTKDLQGIDSEHPYEASKRLTDLIAITSTLPSTQPLVDQYLDHAAPADTTTKPRMYVSHPGICGTSIFPLNIILEYLMFVAFYVARFLGSQWHPITVEKGAVSMVWLALAKQSTLDRMEEDEGVGKWGSATDWWGQERVERTEMDGWGWGGKIGERPRKGRNPHAKDLSEADRKTFEDQGQQCWKGAEALRLEWEKRLADAGVGVELD
;
A
#
# COMPACT_ATOMS: atom_id res chain seq x y z
N MET A 1 -27.82 3.85 -0.78
CA MET A 1 -27.28 2.81 0.12
C MET A 1 -27.62 1.49 -0.53
N SER A 2 -26.65 0.67 -0.94
CA SER A 2 -26.98 -0.67 -1.45
C SER A 2 -27.53 -1.48 -0.28
N THR A 3 -28.60 -2.25 -0.53
CA THR A 3 -29.11 -3.20 0.47
C THR A 3 -28.08 -4.33 0.63
N LEU A 4 -28.16 -5.10 1.73
CA LEU A 4 -27.28 -6.25 1.93
C LEU A 4 -27.37 -7.27 0.78
N GLU A 5 -28.50 -7.31 0.07
CA GLU A 5 -28.77 -8.17 -1.07
C GLU A 5 -27.96 -7.81 -2.33
N ASP A 6 -27.43 -6.58 -2.43
CA ASP A 6 -26.65 -6.11 -3.59
C ASP A 6 -25.14 -6.40 -3.47
N ILE A 7 -24.68 -7.01 -2.37
CA ILE A 7 -23.25 -7.23 -2.13
C ILE A 7 -22.82 -8.57 -2.76
N PRO A 8 -21.88 -8.57 -3.72
CA PRO A 8 -21.47 -9.79 -4.38
C PRO A 8 -20.76 -10.74 -3.42
N GLN A 9 -21.31 -11.95 -3.28
CA GLN A 9 -20.75 -13.05 -2.49
C GLN A 9 -20.76 -14.35 -3.31
N PRO A 10 -19.92 -14.47 -4.35
CA PRO A 10 -19.82 -15.72 -5.10
C PRO A 10 -19.28 -16.85 -4.20
N ASP A 11 -19.72 -18.09 -4.45
CA ASP A 11 -19.37 -19.28 -3.64
C ASP A 11 -17.86 -19.47 -3.48
N ASN A 12 -17.09 -19.20 -4.55
CA ASN A 12 -15.63 -19.26 -4.55
C ASN A 12 -15.02 -17.88 -4.91
N GLY A 13 -15.28 -16.92 -4.02
CA GLY A 13 -14.82 -15.54 -4.16
C GLY A 13 -13.38 -15.31 -3.71
N PHE A 14 -12.62 -14.60 -4.54
CA PHE A 14 -11.32 -14.01 -4.22
C PHE A 14 -11.51 -12.50 -3.99
N TYR A 15 -11.45 -12.07 -2.73
CA TYR A 15 -11.81 -10.73 -2.29
C TYR A 15 -10.55 -9.86 -2.10
N VAL A 16 -10.46 -8.78 -2.88
CA VAL A 16 -9.33 -7.85 -2.83
C VAL A 16 -9.82 -6.44 -2.55
N LEU A 17 -9.32 -5.83 -1.48
CA LEU A 17 -9.57 -4.42 -1.15
C LEU A 17 -8.42 -3.54 -1.63
N VAL A 18 -8.71 -2.51 -2.43
CA VAL A 18 -7.73 -1.51 -2.89
C VAL A 18 -8.09 -0.14 -2.37
N THR A 19 -7.20 0.45 -1.57
CA THR A 19 -7.42 1.80 -1.03
C THR A 19 -7.03 2.90 -2.03
N GLY A 20 -7.84 3.94 -2.17
CA GLY A 20 -7.54 5.09 -3.02
C GLY A 20 -7.49 4.73 -4.52
N ALA A 21 -8.54 4.07 -5.00
CA ALA A 21 -8.57 3.49 -6.35
C ALA A 21 -9.15 4.42 -7.43
N ASN A 22 -9.47 5.68 -7.10
CA ASN A 22 -10.23 6.55 -8.02
C ASN A 22 -9.43 7.09 -9.22
N SER A 23 -8.11 6.93 -9.21
CA SER A 23 -7.22 7.42 -10.28
C SER A 23 -5.81 6.87 -10.09
N GLY A 24 -4.94 7.09 -11.09
CA GLY A 24 -3.52 6.82 -10.98
C GLY A 24 -3.21 5.36 -10.64
N LEU A 25 -2.31 5.14 -9.69
CA LEU A 25 -1.82 3.82 -9.33
C LEU A 25 -2.92 2.89 -8.79
N GLY A 26 -3.84 3.38 -7.94
CA GLY A 26 -4.89 2.55 -7.36
C GLY A 26 -5.88 2.03 -8.39
N LEU A 27 -6.26 2.86 -9.37
CA LEU A 27 -7.08 2.43 -10.51
C LEU A 27 -6.34 1.40 -11.36
N ALA A 28 -5.05 1.63 -11.63
CA ALA A 28 -4.22 0.72 -12.41
C ALA A 28 -4.03 -0.65 -11.73
N VAL A 29 -3.91 -0.68 -10.39
CA VAL A 29 -3.94 -1.92 -9.60
C VAL A 29 -5.26 -2.66 -9.81
N GLY A 30 -6.40 -1.96 -9.79
CA GLY A 30 -7.71 -2.56 -10.09
C GLY A 30 -7.80 -3.14 -11.50
N CYS A 31 -7.43 -2.38 -12.52
CA CYS A 31 -7.39 -2.83 -13.92
C CYS A 31 -6.50 -4.08 -14.10
N ARG A 32 -5.30 -4.05 -13.49
CA ARG A 32 -4.34 -5.14 -13.61
C ARG A 32 -4.75 -6.39 -12.82
N LEU A 33 -5.39 -6.24 -11.66
CA LEU A 33 -6.00 -7.35 -10.94
C LEU A 33 -7.03 -8.07 -11.81
N ILE A 34 -7.87 -7.34 -12.54
CA ILE A 34 -8.83 -7.94 -13.48
C ILE A 34 -8.09 -8.76 -14.54
N ASP A 35 -7.10 -8.17 -15.20
CA ASP A 35 -6.39 -8.80 -16.31
C ASP A 35 -5.64 -10.07 -15.86
N GLU A 36 -4.87 -9.99 -14.78
CA GLU A 36 -4.06 -11.10 -14.28
C GLU A 36 -4.90 -12.17 -13.58
N PHE A 37 -5.96 -11.80 -12.86
CA PHE A 37 -6.87 -12.76 -12.25
C PHE A 37 -7.53 -13.63 -13.33
N LEU A 38 -8.09 -13.00 -14.37
CA LEU A 38 -8.76 -13.73 -15.45
C LEU A 38 -7.80 -14.65 -16.21
N GLN A 39 -6.52 -14.30 -16.28
CA GLN A 39 -5.48 -15.10 -16.94
C GLN A 39 -4.92 -16.24 -16.07
N THR A 40 -4.79 -16.04 -14.75
CA THR A 40 -4.01 -16.92 -13.87
C THR A 40 -4.86 -17.77 -12.92
N ARG A 41 -6.07 -17.33 -12.56
CA ARG A 41 -6.93 -18.02 -11.57
C ARG A 41 -7.91 -19.00 -12.22
N PRO A 42 -8.22 -20.14 -11.56
CA PRO A 42 -9.17 -21.13 -12.06
C PRO A 42 -10.52 -20.53 -12.46
N GLN A 43 -11.15 -21.05 -13.51
CA GLN A 43 -12.44 -20.55 -14.00
C GLN A 43 -13.58 -20.67 -12.97
N SER A 44 -13.42 -21.52 -11.95
CA SER A 44 -14.33 -21.67 -10.82
C SER A 44 -14.23 -20.55 -9.79
N GLU A 45 -13.18 -19.74 -9.81
CA GLU A 45 -13.01 -18.60 -8.90
C GLU A 45 -13.55 -17.31 -9.53
N SER A 46 -14.13 -16.45 -8.70
CA SER A 46 -14.59 -15.10 -9.07
C SER A 46 -13.88 -14.03 -8.24
N LEU A 47 -13.42 -12.96 -8.89
CA LEU A 47 -12.82 -11.80 -8.24
C LEU A 47 -13.92 -10.88 -7.70
N VAL A 48 -13.84 -10.53 -6.42
CA VAL A 48 -14.60 -9.42 -5.84
C VAL A 48 -13.62 -8.29 -5.56
N LEU A 49 -13.60 -7.32 -6.47
CA LEU A 49 -12.74 -6.14 -6.36
C LEU A 49 -13.45 -5.06 -5.56
N ILE A 50 -13.02 -4.89 -4.31
CA ILE A 50 -13.50 -3.86 -3.40
C ILE A 50 -12.61 -2.64 -3.56
N ILE A 51 -13.15 -1.54 -4.05
CA ILE A 51 -12.41 -0.28 -4.22
C ILE A 51 -12.85 0.74 -3.18
N THR A 52 -11.92 1.55 -2.68
CA THR A 52 -12.27 2.69 -1.85
C THR A 52 -11.99 4.02 -2.53
N THR A 53 -12.91 4.96 -2.34
CA THR A 53 -12.76 6.36 -2.76
C THR A 53 -13.28 7.30 -1.65
N ARG A 54 -13.03 8.61 -1.79
CA ARG A 54 -13.43 9.60 -0.79
C ARG A 54 -14.90 10.02 -0.87
N ASP A 55 -15.58 9.74 -1.98
CA ASP A 55 -16.96 10.18 -2.21
C ASP A 55 -17.70 9.31 -3.23
N GLN A 56 -19.04 9.30 -3.18
CA GLN A 56 -19.85 8.42 -4.03
C GLN A 56 -19.65 8.68 -5.51
N ARG A 57 -19.51 9.95 -5.93
CA ARG A 57 -19.31 10.30 -7.33
C ARG A 57 -18.03 9.69 -7.89
N LYS A 58 -16.94 9.72 -7.12
CA LYS A 58 -15.69 9.04 -7.50
C LYS A 58 -15.87 7.54 -7.51
N SER A 59 -16.57 6.95 -6.55
CA SER A 59 -16.86 5.51 -6.54
C SER A 59 -17.59 5.06 -7.81
N ASP A 60 -18.63 5.78 -8.22
CA ASP A 60 -19.40 5.47 -9.43
C ASP A 60 -18.51 5.58 -10.67
N ALA A 61 -17.82 6.70 -10.85
CA ALA A 61 -16.93 6.93 -11.99
C ALA A 61 -15.75 5.94 -12.07
N THR A 62 -15.28 5.44 -10.92
CA THR A 62 -14.22 4.43 -10.87
C THR A 62 -14.76 3.06 -11.26
N THR A 63 -15.96 2.72 -10.78
CA THR A 63 -16.65 1.47 -11.12
C THR A 63 -16.92 1.41 -12.61
N ASP A 64 -17.40 2.50 -13.22
CA ASP A 64 -17.63 2.59 -14.67
C ASP A 64 -16.33 2.33 -15.46
N GLN A 65 -15.22 2.95 -15.04
CA GLN A 65 -13.91 2.74 -15.70
C GLN A 65 -13.43 1.28 -15.60
N LEU A 66 -13.64 0.63 -14.45
CA LEU A 66 -13.26 -0.77 -14.25
C LEU A 66 -14.17 -1.72 -15.05
N GLN A 67 -15.46 -1.41 -15.15
CA GLN A 67 -16.39 -2.16 -16.00
C GLN A 67 -16.03 -2.02 -17.49
N ASP A 68 -15.68 -0.81 -17.94
CA ASP A 68 -15.20 -0.57 -19.30
C ASP A 68 -13.89 -1.31 -19.58
N HIS A 69 -12.97 -1.36 -18.61
CA HIS A 69 -11.73 -2.12 -18.71
C HIS A 69 -12.00 -3.62 -18.83
N LEU A 70 -12.86 -4.18 -17.96
CA LEU A 70 -13.29 -5.57 -18.02
C LEU A 70 -13.91 -5.90 -19.39
N ALA A 71 -14.80 -5.04 -19.89
CA ALA A 71 -15.43 -5.23 -21.19
C ALA A 71 -14.39 -5.24 -22.33
N LYS A 72 -13.35 -4.38 -22.27
CA LYS A 72 -12.23 -4.39 -23.21
C LYS A 72 -11.42 -5.68 -23.12
N ALA A 73 -11.11 -6.15 -21.91
CA ALA A 73 -10.38 -7.39 -21.67
C ALA A 73 -11.14 -8.61 -22.22
N CYS A 74 -12.45 -8.70 -21.96
CA CYS A 74 -13.31 -9.77 -22.49
C CYS A 74 -13.37 -9.72 -24.03
N ARG A 75 -13.60 -8.55 -24.64
CA ARG A 75 -13.60 -8.41 -26.11
C ARG A 75 -12.26 -8.82 -26.74
N LYS A 76 -11.14 -8.60 -26.04
CA LYS A 76 -9.82 -9.06 -26.49
C LYS A 76 -9.72 -10.58 -26.42
N ALA A 77 -10.19 -11.19 -25.34
CA ALA A 77 -10.19 -12.66 -25.17
C ALA A 77 -11.12 -13.36 -26.19
N GLU A 78 -12.26 -12.75 -26.52
CA GLU A 78 -13.22 -13.26 -27.51
C GLU A 78 -12.59 -13.53 -28.88
N LYS A 79 -11.63 -12.68 -29.27
CA LYS A 79 -10.92 -12.82 -30.56
C LYS A 79 -10.09 -14.11 -30.63
N SER A 80 -9.65 -14.60 -29.48
CA SER A 80 -8.85 -15.83 -29.38
C SER A 80 -9.73 -17.04 -29.12
N VAL A 81 -10.78 -16.90 -28.29
CA VAL A 81 -11.69 -17.99 -27.92
C VAL A 81 -13.14 -17.48 -27.95
N PRO A 82 -13.91 -17.81 -29.01
CA PRO A 82 -15.31 -17.43 -29.10
C PRO A 82 -16.16 -17.98 -27.93
N GLY A 83 -17.06 -17.16 -27.39
CA GLY A 83 -17.94 -17.46 -26.26
C GLY A 83 -17.32 -17.23 -24.88
N ILE A 84 -16.00 -16.99 -24.79
CA ILE A 84 -15.32 -16.86 -23.49
C ILE A 84 -15.73 -15.58 -22.75
N SER A 85 -16.13 -14.52 -23.46
CA SER A 85 -16.49 -13.23 -22.84
C SER A 85 -17.61 -13.36 -21.82
N MET A 86 -18.65 -14.15 -22.11
CA MET A 86 -19.78 -14.32 -21.18
C MET A 86 -19.33 -14.99 -19.89
N LEU A 87 -18.37 -15.92 -19.96
CA LEU A 87 -17.79 -16.56 -18.79
C LEU A 87 -16.91 -15.58 -17.99
N LEU A 88 -16.00 -14.86 -18.66
CA LEU A 88 -15.08 -13.94 -17.98
C LEU A 88 -15.79 -12.76 -17.32
N GLN A 89 -16.83 -12.21 -17.96
CA GLN A 89 -17.60 -11.10 -17.38
C GLN A 89 -18.29 -11.47 -16.06
N ARG A 90 -18.77 -12.72 -15.95
CA ARG A 90 -19.45 -13.20 -14.73
C ARG A 90 -18.50 -13.49 -13.57
N ARG A 91 -17.19 -13.53 -13.83
CA ARG A 91 -16.15 -13.84 -12.84
C ARG A 91 -15.61 -12.60 -12.12
N VAL A 92 -16.06 -11.39 -12.45
CA VAL A 92 -15.55 -10.17 -11.84
C VAL A 92 -16.71 -9.35 -11.30
N HIS A 93 -16.68 -9.08 -10.01
CA HIS A 93 -17.66 -8.27 -9.30
C HIS A 93 -16.99 -7.04 -8.71
N PHE A 94 -17.66 -5.90 -8.81
CA PHE A 94 -17.17 -4.64 -8.26
C PHE A 94 -17.97 -4.26 -7.02
N ARG A 95 -17.27 -3.81 -5.99
CA ARG A 95 -17.87 -3.24 -4.79
C ARG A 95 -17.17 -1.93 -4.47
N SER A 96 -17.91 -0.83 -4.42
CA SER A 96 -17.35 0.46 -4.03
C SER A 96 -17.66 0.80 -2.59
N GLU A 97 -16.66 1.28 -1.86
CA GLU A 97 -16.78 1.72 -0.48
C GLU A 97 -16.22 3.13 -0.29
N ILE A 98 -16.74 3.86 0.70
CA ILE A 98 -16.26 5.19 1.05
C ILE A 98 -15.24 5.07 2.17
N LEU A 99 -14.08 5.69 1.97
CA LEU A 99 -13.00 5.72 2.95
C LEU A 99 -12.29 7.07 2.90
N ASP A 100 -12.28 7.75 4.05
CA ASP A 100 -11.33 8.81 4.33
C ASP A 100 -10.32 8.33 5.38
N LEU A 101 -9.07 8.11 4.97
CA LEU A 101 -7.99 7.69 5.87
C LEU A 101 -7.61 8.77 6.88
N LEU A 102 -7.96 10.03 6.62
CA LEU A 102 -7.74 11.15 7.56
C LEU A 102 -8.83 11.24 8.64
N SER A 103 -9.82 10.32 8.62
CA SER A 103 -10.87 10.21 9.62
C SER A 103 -10.89 8.80 10.21
N LEU A 104 -10.40 8.63 11.43
CA LEU A 104 -10.38 7.33 12.10
C LEU A 104 -11.78 6.74 12.27
N ALA A 105 -12.81 7.58 12.47
CA ALA A 105 -14.20 7.16 12.48
C ALA A 105 -14.68 6.64 11.10
N SER A 106 -14.21 7.24 10.00
CA SER A 106 -14.48 6.70 8.65
C SER A 106 -13.86 5.32 8.48
N VAL A 107 -12.64 5.10 8.99
CA VAL A 107 -11.96 3.81 8.94
C VAL A 107 -12.76 2.76 9.74
N GLN A 108 -13.16 3.07 10.97
CA GLN A 108 -13.95 2.16 11.81
C GLN A 108 -15.31 1.79 11.18
N ARG A 109 -16.05 2.77 10.62
CA ARG A 109 -17.33 2.51 9.93
C ARG A 109 -17.16 1.56 8.75
N LEU A 110 -16.14 1.78 7.92
CA LEU A 110 -15.87 0.89 6.79
C LEU A 110 -15.54 -0.52 7.28
N SER A 111 -14.64 -0.64 8.26
CA SER A 111 -14.25 -1.94 8.81
C SER A 111 -15.43 -2.70 9.39
N GLN A 112 -16.32 -2.03 10.13
CA GLN A 112 -17.53 -2.65 10.67
C GLN A 112 -18.42 -3.19 9.55
N ARG A 113 -18.64 -2.37 8.51
CA ARG A 113 -19.43 -2.78 7.34
C ARG A 113 -18.79 -3.99 6.66
N LEU A 114 -17.49 -3.96 6.40
CA LEU A 114 -16.78 -5.07 5.75
C LEU A 114 -16.86 -6.35 6.60
N ARG A 115 -16.64 -6.27 7.92
CA ARG A 115 -16.76 -7.43 8.84
C ARG A 115 -18.14 -8.08 8.79
N LYS A 116 -19.20 -7.27 8.67
CA LYS A 116 -20.60 -7.73 8.63
C LYS A 116 -21.03 -8.31 7.27
N THR A 117 -20.34 -7.95 6.19
CA THR A 117 -20.86 -8.16 4.82
C THR A 117 -19.89 -8.87 3.88
N THR A 118 -18.69 -9.20 4.34
CA THR A 118 -17.66 -9.84 3.53
C THR A 118 -17.26 -11.16 4.18
N PRO A 119 -17.30 -12.29 3.45
CA PRO A 119 -17.00 -13.59 4.05
C PRO A 119 -15.54 -13.71 4.48
N LYS A 120 -14.59 -13.22 3.67
CA LYS A 120 -13.16 -13.15 3.96
C LYS A 120 -12.50 -12.03 3.14
N LEU A 121 -11.22 -11.78 3.39
CA LEU A 121 -10.37 -10.96 2.52
C LEU A 121 -9.11 -11.74 2.17
N ASP A 122 -8.84 -11.93 0.88
CA ASP A 122 -7.63 -12.62 0.43
C ASP A 122 -6.44 -11.65 0.36
N ALA A 123 -6.70 -10.38 -0.01
CA ALA A 123 -5.69 -9.33 0.02
C ALA A 123 -6.27 -7.94 0.29
N VAL A 124 -5.49 -7.11 0.97
CA VAL A 124 -5.73 -5.68 1.10
C VAL A 124 -4.49 -4.93 0.63
N ILE A 125 -4.66 -4.00 -0.29
CA ILE A 125 -3.60 -3.17 -0.87
C ILE A 125 -3.73 -1.74 -0.34
N PHE A 126 -2.81 -1.40 0.57
CA PHE A 126 -2.67 -0.07 1.16
C PHE A 126 -1.89 0.85 0.21
N ASN A 127 -2.60 1.31 -0.82
CA ASN A 127 -2.09 2.16 -1.90
C ASN A 127 -2.27 3.66 -1.65
N ALA A 128 -3.37 4.07 -1.02
CA ALA A 128 -3.68 5.49 -0.85
C ALA A 128 -2.56 6.25 -0.12
N GLY A 129 -2.34 7.51 -0.48
CA GLY A 129 -1.36 8.33 0.19
C GLY A 129 -1.24 9.71 -0.42
N ILE A 130 -0.54 10.60 0.28
CA ILE A 130 -0.24 11.97 -0.13
C ILE A 130 1.26 12.24 0.02
N GLY A 131 1.77 13.15 -0.80
CA GLY A 131 3.19 13.54 -0.78
C GLY A 131 3.54 14.57 0.29
N GLY A 132 2.61 15.46 0.68
CA GLY A 132 2.90 16.52 1.66
C GLY A 132 3.93 17.56 1.19
N TRP A 133 4.17 17.67 -0.12
CA TRP A 133 5.13 18.61 -0.68
C TRP A 133 4.50 19.98 -0.95
N THR A 134 5.29 21.03 -0.73
CA THR A 134 4.91 22.43 -0.98
C THR A 134 5.49 22.94 -2.29
N ASP A 135 6.71 22.55 -2.63
CA ASP A 135 7.41 22.95 -3.86
C ASP A 135 8.64 22.06 -4.11
N LEU A 136 9.42 22.38 -5.13
CA LEU A 136 10.76 21.87 -5.37
C LEU A 136 11.79 22.99 -5.17
N ASN A 137 12.97 22.64 -4.66
CA ASN A 137 14.14 23.49 -4.81
C ASN A 137 14.59 23.44 -6.28
N TRP A 138 14.03 24.32 -7.11
CA TRP A 138 14.24 24.35 -8.56
C TRP A 138 15.70 24.47 -8.97
N GLY A 139 16.50 25.29 -8.28
CA GLY A 139 17.92 25.42 -8.55
C GLY A 139 18.67 24.10 -8.32
N LYS A 140 18.39 23.44 -7.18
CA LYS A 140 18.94 22.12 -6.89
C LYS A 140 18.43 21.06 -7.87
N ALA A 141 17.15 21.08 -8.22
CA ALA A 141 16.54 20.14 -9.15
C ALA A 141 17.20 20.20 -10.53
N VAL A 142 17.30 21.39 -11.12
CA VAL A 142 17.96 21.61 -12.42
C VAL A 142 19.41 21.17 -12.35
N TRP A 143 20.15 21.60 -11.32
CA TRP A 143 21.54 21.20 -11.14
C TRP A 143 21.71 19.69 -11.06
N THR A 144 20.99 19.01 -10.17
CA THR A 144 21.16 17.56 -9.98
C THR A 144 20.69 16.76 -11.18
N ILE A 145 19.63 17.19 -11.88
CA ILE A 145 19.19 16.54 -13.13
C ILE A 145 20.28 16.66 -14.20
N LEU A 146 20.93 17.83 -14.34
CA LEU A 146 21.99 18.02 -15.33
C LEU A 146 23.30 17.30 -14.98
N THR A 147 23.63 17.15 -13.69
CA THR A 147 24.89 16.53 -13.26
C THR A 147 24.80 15.04 -12.94
N ASP A 148 23.62 14.56 -12.54
CA ASP A 148 23.37 13.17 -12.15
C ASP A 148 21.92 12.74 -12.47
N TRP A 149 21.57 12.83 -13.76
CA TRP A 149 20.20 12.66 -14.26
C TRP A 149 19.47 11.45 -13.69
N LYS A 150 20.09 10.27 -13.82
CA LYS A 150 19.48 8.99 -13.47
C LYS A 150 19.10 8.96 -11.98
N ASN A 151 20.01 9.37 -11.10
CA ASN A 151 19.75 9.31 -9.66
C ASN A 151 18.86 10.47 -9.22
N ALA A 152 18.98 11.65 -9.84
CA ALA A 152 18.16 12.82 -9.52
C ALA A 152 16.66 12.59 -9.73
N VAL A 153 16.26 11.74 -10.67
CA VAL A 153 14.85 11.36 -10.85
C VAL A 153 14.50 9.98 -10.27
N THR A 154 15.48 9.25 -9.73
CA THR A 154 15.22 7.99 -8.99
C THR A 154 15.07 8.22 -7.47
N TRP A 155 15.95 9.05 -6.90
CA TRP A 155 16.00 9.41 -5.48
C TRP A 155 16.14 10.94 -5.36
N PRO A 156 15.08 11.72 -5.67
CA PRO A 156 15.15 13.18 -5.71
C PRO A 156 15.43 13.78 -4.33
N THR A 157 16.46 14.62 -4.24
CA THR A 157 16.85 15.32 -2.99
C THR A 157 16.44 16.79 -2.95
N TYR A 158 15.58 17.22 -3.87
CA TYR A 158 15.17 18.61 -4.08
C TYR A 158 13.68 18.86 -3.79
N LYS A 159 12.98 17.91 -3.19
CA LYS A 159 11.58 18.11 -2.77
C LYS A 159 11.54 18.96 -1.50
N LEU A 160 10.60 19.88 -1.43
CA LEU A 160 10.32 20.69 -0.24
C LEU A 160 8.99 20.23 0.36
N SER A 161 9.00 19.91 1.65
CA SER A 161 7.82 19.40 2.36
C SER A 161 7.20 20.46 3.26
N GLY A 162 5.89 20.36 3.46
CA GLY A 162 5.20 21.09 4.52
C GLY A 162 5.58 20.52 5.90
N ARG A 163 5.72 21.39 6.90
CA ARG A 163 5.90 21.02 8.31
C ARG A 163 4.67 21.38 9.12
N GLY A 164 4.41 20.64 10.20
CA GLY A 164 3.31 20.90 11.12
C GLY A 164 1.93 20.59 10.55
N TRP A 165 1.84 19.84 9.45
CA TRP A 165 0.56 19.51 8.83
C TRP A 165 -0.17 18.45 9.65
N VAL A 166 -1.37 18.80 10.11
CA VAL A 166 -2.20 17.97 10.97
C VAL A 166 -3.56 17.74 10.32
N THR A 167 -4.19 16.61 10.65
CA THR A 167 -5.54 16.30 10.21
C THR A 167 -6.55 17.29 10.76
N LYS A 168 -7.75 17.29 10.18
CA LYS A 168 -8.91 17.89 10.84
C LYS A 168 -9.20 17.15 12.16
N PRO A 169 -9.87 17.81 13.12
CA PRO A 169 -10.26 17.15 14.35
C PRO A 169 -10.98 15.82 14.08
N GLN A 170 -10.54 14.76 14.76
CA GLN A 170 -11.10 13.42 14.67
C GLN A 170 -12.42 13.31 15.44
N ILE A 171 -12.56 14.09 16.52
CA ILE A 171 -13.76 14.20 17.34
C ILE A 171 -14.54 15.46 16.87
N PRO A 172 -15.78 15.32 16.38
CA PRO A 172 -16.64 16.45 16.05
C PRO A 172 -16.89 17.35 17.27
N ALA A 173 -17.15 18.64 17.03
CA ALA A 173 -17.54 19.55 18.09
C ALA A 173 -18.82 19.05 18.79
N ALA A 174 -18.90 19.25 20.10
CA ALA A 174 -20.08 18.90 20.87
C ALA A 174 -21.29 19.75 20.42
N LYS A 175 -22.52 19.29 20.73
CA LYS A 175 -23.77 19.93 20.29
C LYS A 175 -23.94 21.38 20.79
N ASP A 176 -23.20 21.76 21.82
CA ASP A 176 -23.12 23.10 22.40
C ASP A 176 -22.07 24.00 21.70
N GLY A 177 -21.38 23.49 20.66
CA GLY A 177 -20.38 24.21 19.88
C GLY A 177 -18.98 24.20 20.49
N ASN A 178 -18.79 23.56 21.64
CA ASN A 178 -17.48 23.44 22.27
C ASN A 178 -16.61 22.43 21.51
N LYS A 179 -15.39 22.84 21.15
CA LYS A 179 -14.41 21.95 20.57
C LYS A 179 -13.86 21.03 21.65
N VAL A 180 -13.87 19.72 21.39
CA VAL A 180 -13.15 18.77 22.23
C VAL A 180 -11.66 18.97 21.97
N GLU A 181 -10.89 19.12 23.04
CA GLU A 181 -9.45 19.19 22.95
C GLU A 181 -8.90 17.79 22.62
N GLU A 182 -8.23 17.67 21.48
CA GLU A 182 -7.57 16.44 21.05
C GLU A 182 -6.12 16.74 20.63
N PRO A 183 -5.19 15.78 20.82
CA PRO A 183 -3.82 15.94 20.38
C PRO A 183 -3.76 16.04 18.85
N PRO A 184 -2.76 16.74 18.30
CA PRO A 184 -2.55 16.78 16.86
C PRO A 184 -2.28 15.38 16.31
N LEU A 185 -2.85 15.10 15.14
CA LEU A 185 -2.57 13.89 14.36
C LEU A 185 -1.93 14.31 13.04
N GLY A 186 -0.71 13.85 12.75
CA GLY A 186 0.02 14.24 11.54
C GLY A 186 -0.70 13.84 10.26
N GLU A 187 -0.87 14.77 9.32
CA GLU A 187 -1.70 14.55 8.11
C GLU A 187 -1.10 13.51 7.17
N VAL A 188 0.18 13.68 6.81
CA VAL A 188 0.89 12.76 5.89
C VAL A 188 1.03 11.38 6.52
N PHE A 189 1.38 11.32 7.81
CA PHE A 189 1.44 10.08 8.57
C PHE A 189 0.08 9.37 8.63
N CYS A 190 -1.01 10.11 8.87
CA CYS A 190 -2.35 9.53 8.93
C CYS A 190 -2.79 8.97 7.57
N ALA A 191 -2.60 9.73 6.49
CA ALA A 191 -2.96 9.30 5.14
C ALA A 191 -2.12 8.12 4.63
N ASN A 192 -0.82 8.07 4.94
CA ASN A 192 0.11 7.11 4.35
C ASN A 192 0.33 5.86 5.20
N PHE A 193 0.07 5.95 6.51
CA PHE A 193 0.38 4.88 7.45
C PHE A 193 -0.74 4.64 8.48
N PHE A 194 -1.09 5.62 9.32
CA PHE A 194 -1.89 5.34 10.53
C PHE A 194 -3.36 5.01 10.24
N GLY A 195 -3.98 5.66 9.24
CA GLY A 195 -5.33 5.29 8.79
C GLY A 195 -5.37 3.86 8.23
N HIS A 196 -4.31 3.45 7.52
CA HIS A 196 -4.15 2.07 7.04
C HIS A 196 -3.83 1.10 8.18
N TYR A 197 -3.08 1.54 9.19
CA TYR A 197 -2.78 0.74 10.38
C TYR A 197 -4.08 0.41 11.15
N PHE A 198 -4.95 1.39 11.37
CA PHE A 198 -6.30 1.15 11.91
C PHE A 198 -7.10 0.18 11.03
N LEU A 199 -7.11 0.44 9.71
CA LEU A 199 -7.84 -0.40 8.77
C LEU A 199 -7.34 -1.85 8.81
N GLY A 200 -6.03 -2.06 8.85
CA GLY A 200 -5.41 -3.38 8.86
C GLY A 200 -5.69 -4.15 10.15
N HIS A 201 -5.63 -3.49 11.31
CA HIS A 201 -6.05 -4.09 12.59
C HIS A 201 -7.49 -4.60 12.52
N TYR A 202 -8.42 -3.74 12.09
CA TYR A 202 -9.84 -4.10 12.07
C TYR A 202 -10.24 -5.09 10.98
N LEU A 203 -9.45 -5.20 9.90
CA LEU A 203 -9.66 -6.19 8.84
C LEU A 203 -8.90 -7.50 9.08
N ALA A 204 -8.01 -7.56 10.08
CA ALA A 204 -7.24 -8.76 10.39
C ALA A 204 -8.12 -10.01 10.61
N PRO A 205 -9.28 -9.94 11.29
CA PRO A 205 -10.18 -11.08 11.42
C PRO A 205 -10.74 -11.58 10.08
N LEU A 206 -10.94 -10.72 9.08
CA LEU A 206 -11.38 -11.14 7.74
C LEU A 206 -10.23 -11.78 6.94
N LEU A 207 -9.03 -11.24 7.10
CA LEU A 207 -7.80 -11.77 6.50
C LEU A 207 -7.39 -13.11 7.13
N ALA A 208 -7.85 -13.41 8.34
CA ALA A 208 -7.54 -14.67 9.02
C ALA A 208 -8.41 -15.85 8.57
N ARG A 209 -9.53 -15.59 7.87
CA ARG A 209 -10.52 -16.60 7.44
C ARG A 209 -10.05 -17.38 6.20
N HIS A 210 -8.97 -18.13 6.39
CA HIS A 210 -8.37 -19.03 5.41
C HIS A 210 -7.99 -20.33 6.10
N HIS A 211 -8.38 -21.46 5.50
CA HIS A 211 -7.99 -22.77 6.01
C HIS A 211 -6.48 -22.98 5.85
N PRO A 212 -5.79 -23.63 6.81
CA PRO A 212 -4.35 -23.91 6.70
C PRO A 212 -3.92 -24.67 5.44
N ASP A 213 -4.83 -25.45 4.85
CA ASP A 213 -4.60 -26.23 3.62
C ASP A 213 -4.82 -25.43 2.33
N GLU A 214 -5.28 -24.17 2.40
CA GLU A 214 -5.40 -23.32 1.22
C GLU A 214 -4.02 -22.95 0.67
N GLU A 215 -3.85 -22.93 -0.67
CA GLU A 215 -2.64 -22.39 -1.31
C GLU A 215 -2.54 -20.85 -1.21
N THR A 216 -3.43 -20.23 -0.45
CA THR A 216 -3.59 -18.78 -0.27
C THR A 216 -3.71 -18.45 1.21
N ARG A 217 -3.35 -17.22 1.57
CA ARG A 217 -3.39 -16.69 2.93
C ARG A 217 -3.78 -15.23 2.85
N GLY A 218 -4.46 -14.69 3.85
CA GLY A 218 -4.79 -13.26 3.86
C GLY A 218 -3.54 -12.39 3.87
N ARG A 219 -3.48 -11.40 2.97
CA ARG A 219 -2.32 -10.52 2.79
C ARG A 219 -2.64 -9.06 3.05
N ILE A 220 -1.80 -8.40 3.83
CA ILE A 220 -1.71 -6.94 3.90
C ILE A 220 -0.52 -6.51 3.04
N ILE A 221 -0.78 -5.83 1.94
CA ILE A 221 0.24 -5.36 1.01
C ILE A 221 0.38 -3.85 1.17
N TRP A 222 1.47 -3.45 1.81
CA TRP A 222 1.82 -2.05 1.99
C TRP A 222 2.49 -1.48 0.74
N VAL A 223 1.99 -0.36 0.22
CA VAL A 223 2.63 0.37 -0.88
C VAL A 223 3.54 1.46 -0.32
N SER A 224 4.81 1.14 -0.25
CA SER A 224 5.89 2.01 0.17
C SER A 224 6.53 2.75 -1.03
N SER A 225 7.71 3.34 -0.84
CA SER A 225 8.49 4.10 -1.83
C SER A 225 9.96 3.68 -1.84
N LEU A 226 10.70 4.00 -2.91
CA LEU A 226 12.17 3.89 -2.94
C LEU A 226 12.88 4.82 -1.94
N GLU A 227 12.15 5.78 -1.40
CA GLU A 227 12.67 6.89 -0.60
C GLU A 227 12.51 6.70 0.91
N GLY A 228 12.27 5.47 1.37
CA GLY A 228 12.20 5.12 2.80
C GLY A 228 13.57 5.04 3.47
N SER A 229 14.32 6.14 3.48
CA SER A 229 15.69 6.19 4.02
C SER A 229 15.72 6.24 5.55
N SER A 230 16.77 5.67 6.17
CA SER A 230 16.91 5.59 7.63
C SER A 230 16.89 6.96 8.33
N HIS A 231 17.51 7.98 7.73
CA HIS A 231 17.60 9.33 8.29
C HIS A 231 16.28 10.12 8.27
N SER A 232 15.26 9.65 7.56
CA SER A 232 14.00 10.37 7.41
C SER A 232 13.05 10.21 8.60
N LEU A 233 13.20 9.12 9.37
CA LEU A 233 12.32 8.79 10.48
C LEU A 233 13.01 9.06 11.82
N ASP A 234 12.40 9.94 12.63
CA ASP A 234 12.70 10.08 14.05
C ASP A 234 11.67 9.28 14.85
N THR A 235 12.10 8.30 15.65
CA THR A 235 11.18 7.48 16.45
C THR A 235 10.51 8.26 17.58
N LYS A 236 11.03 9.45 17.93
CA LYS A 236 10.40 10.35 18.91
C LYS A 236 9.27 11.18 18.30
N ASP A 237 9.34 11.47 17.00
CA ASP A 237 8.26 12.07 16.21
C ASP A 237 7.78 11.07 15.17
N LEU A 238 7.18 9.97 15.65
CA LEU A 238 6.68 8.89 14.79
C LEU A 238 5.67 9.40 13.74
N GLN A 239 4.97 10.48 14.06
CA GLN A 239 3.98 11.11 13.18
C GLN A 239 4.62 12.01 12.12
N GLY A 240 5.90 12.34 12.24
CA GLY A 240 6.62 13.23 11.33
C GLY A 240 6.01 14.63 11.25
N ILE A 241 5.40 15.13 12.33
CA ILE A 241 4.76 16.46 12.36
C ILE A 241 5.83 17.55 12.19
N ASP A 242 6.96 17.41 12.87
CA ASP A 242 8.05 18.40 12.84
C ASP A 242 9.13 18.07 11.78
N SER A 243 8.99 16.91 11.12
CA SER A 243 9.94 16.41 10.11
C SER A 243 9.98 17.30 8.86
N GLU A 244 11.17 17.44 8.28
CA GLU A 244 11.36 18.05 6.95
C GLU A 244 11.03 17.06 5.80
N HIS A 245 10.85 15.78 6.15
CA HIS A 245 10.66 14.66 5.23
C HIS A 245 9.50 13.75 5.67
N PRO A 246 8.28 14.28 5.90
CA PRO A 246 7.16 13.51 6.44
C PRO A 246 6.72 12.36 5.52
N TYR A 247 6.85 12.52 4.20
CA TYR A 247 6.55 11.45 3.24
C TYR A 247 7.54 10.30 3.39
N GLU A 248 8.84 10.60 3.30
CA GLU A 248 9.91 9.62 3.43
C GLU A 248 9.85 8.91 4.79
N ALA A 249 9.60 9.67 5.87
CA ALA A 249 9.40 9.14 7.22
C ALA A 249 8.25 8.13 7.27
N SER A 250 7.09 8.47 6.68
CA SER A 250 5.94 7.56 6.64
C SER A 250 6.25 6.27 5.87
N LYS A 251 7.02 6.36 4.77
CA LYS A 251 7.40 5.20 3.96
C LYS A 251 8.48 4.35 4.62
N ARG A 252 9.42 4.98 5.35
CA ARG A 252 10.37 4.28 6.22
C ARG A 252 9.66 3.52 7.33
N LEU A 253 8.67 4.14 7.97
CA LEU A 253 7.84 3.50 8.98
C LEU A 253 7.07 2.30 8.42
N THR A 254 6.48 2.43 7.23
CA THR A 254 5.86 1.32 6.50
C THR A 254 6.82 0.15 6.29
N ASP A 255 8.05 0.44 5.82
CA ASP A 255 9.07 -0.59 5.59
C ASP A 255 9.43 -1.31 6.90
N LEU A 256 9.68 -0.57 7.98
CA LEU A 256 10.00 -1.14 9.30
C LEU A 256 8.88 -2.04 9.82
N ILE A 257 7.63 -1.57 9.81
CA ILE A 257 6.49 -2.32 10.34
C ILE A 257 6.25 -3.61 9.56
N ALA A 258 6.21 -3.54 8.22
CA ALA A 258 5.96 -4.70 7.38
C ALA A 258 7.07 -5.75 7.50
N ILE A 259 8.34 -5.35 7.41
CA ILE A 259 9.49 -6.27 7.46
C ILE A 259 9.66 -6.86 8.85
N THR A 260 9.60 -6.01 9.89
CA THR A 260 9.78 -6.53 11.25
C THR A 260 8.59 -7.31 11.76
N SER A 261 7.43 -7.31 11.08
CA SER A 261 6.27 -8.13 11.45
C SER A 261 6.56 -9.64 11.50
N THR A 262 7.66 -10.08 10.89
CA THR A 262 8.07 -11.49 10.81
C THR A 262 9.10 -11.88 11.86
N LEU A 263 9.54 -10.92 12.70
CA LEU A 263 10.62 -11.14 13.64
C LEU A 263 10.10 -11.59 15.00
N PRO A 264 10.84 -12.46 15.71
CA PRO A 264 10.45 -12.85 17.07
C PRO A 264 10.35 -11.68 18.06
N SER A 265 11.13 -10.62 17.87
CA SER A 265 11.23 -9.47 18.77
C SER A 265 9.99 -8.55 18.77
N THR A 266 9.18 -8.60 17.73
CA THR A 266 7.95 -7.81 17.53
C THR A 266 6.69 -8.67 17.57
N GLN A 267 6.84 -10.00 17.48
CA GLN A 267 5.75 -10.97 17.41
C GLN A 267 4.61 -10.72 18.43
N PRO A 268 4.85 -10.41 19.72
CA PRO A 268 3.76 -10.11 20.66
C PRO A 268 2.91 -8.89 20.25
N LEU A 269 3.54 -7.84 19.73
CA LEU A 269 2.85 -6.63 19.26
C LEU A 269 2.11 -6.90 17.95
N VAL A 270 2.68 -7.72 17.08
CA VAL A 270 2.05 -8.15 15.83
C VAL A 270 0.82 -9.00 16.12
N ASP A 271 0.90 -9.91 17.09
CA ASP A 271 -0.22 -10.77 17.49
C ASP A 271 -1.35 -9.97 18.13
N GLN A 272 -1.02 -8.96 18.94
CA GLN A 272 -1.97 -7.97 19.45
C GLN A 272 -2.62 -7.16 18.32
N TYR A 273 -1.82 -6.67 17.37
CA TYR A 273 -2.32 -5.90 16.23
C TYR A 273 -3.19 -6.72 15.28
N LEU A 274 -2.88 -8.00 15.07
CA LEU A 274 -3.70 -8.87 14.22
C LEU A 274 -4.91 -9.47 14.95
N ASP A 275 -5.10 -9.11 16.24
CA ASP A 275 -6.20 -9.51 17.12
C ASP A 275 -6.63 -10.96 16.90
N HIS A 276 -5.68 -11.87 17.05
CA HIS A 276 -5.94 -13.28 16.80
C HIS A 276 -6.82 -13.85 17.92
N ALA A 277 -8.13 -13.93 17.68
CA ALA A 277 -8.96 -14.92 18.34
C ALA A 277 -8.31 -16.30 18.11
N ALA A 278 -8.11 -17.04 19.20
CA ALA A 278 -7.28 -18.24 19.29
C ALA A 278 -7.36 -19.15 18.03
N PRO A 279 -6.26 -19.83 17.66
CA PRO A 279 -6.18 -20.66 16.47
C PRO A 279 -7.36 -21.63 16.44
N ALA A 280 -8.33 -21.33 15.59
CA ALA A 280 -9.38 -22.24 15.20
C ALA A 280 -8.86 -23.02 13.98
N ASP A 281 -9.30 -24.26 13.83
CA ASP A 281 -8.93 -25.16 12.73
C ASP A 281 -9.19 -24.54 11.33
N THR A 282 -9.94 -23.44 11.26
CA THR A 282 -10.37 -22.75 10.04
C THR A 282 -9.64 -21.43 9.76
N THR A 283 -8.62 -21.06 10.55
CA THR A 283 -7.97 -19.74 10.45
C THR A 283 -6.46 -19.81 10.30
N THR A 284 -5.88 -18.83 9.62
CA THR A 284 -4.42 -18.64 9.50
C THR A 284 -4.04 -17.19 9.79
N LYS A 285 -2.91 -16.97 10.49
CA LYS A 285 -2.43 -15.60 10.80
C LYS A 285 -2.17 -14.80 9.51
N PRO A 286 -2.68 -13.59 9.28
CA PRO A 286 -2.38 -12.82 8.07
C PRO A 286 -0.87 -12.54 7.87
N ARG A 287 -0.43 -12.35 6.63
CA ARG A 287 0.95 -11.95 6.28
C ARG A 287 1.01 -10.50 5.81
N MET A 288 2.09 -9.81 6.17
CA MET A 288 2.37 -8.47 5.68
C MET A 288 3.48 -8.52 4.64
N TYR A 289 3.28 -7.83 3.52
CA TYR A 289 4.28 -7.64 2.48
C TYR A 289 4.44 -6.15 2.21
N VAL A 290 5.62 -5.75 1.73
CA VAL A 290 5.88 -4.39 1.30
C VAL A 290 6.27 -4.35 -0.16
N SER A 291 5.66 -3.42 -0.87
CA SER A 291 5.80 -3.19 -2.30
C SER A 291 6.13 -1.74 -2.60
N HIS A 292 6.56 -1.41 -3.82
CA HIS A 292 6.57 -0.03 -4.31
C HIS A 292 6.39 0.00 -5.84
N PRO A 293 5.81 1.08 -6.39
CA PRO A 293 5.46 1.17 -7.81
C PRO A 293 6.62 1.55 -8.73
N GLY A 294 7.85 1.62 -8.21
CA GLY A 294 8.91 2.40 -8.83
C GLY A 294 8.48 3.87 -8.99
N ILE A 295 8.86 4.47 -10.11
CA ILE A 295 8.53 5.84 -10.52
C ILE A 295 7.56 5.75 -11.69
N CYS A 296 6.32 6.14 -11.44
CA CYS A 296 5.27 6.27 -12.44
C CYS A 296 4.59 7.64 -12.33
N GLY A 297 4.13 8.16 -13.46
CA GLY A 297 3.45 9.44 -13.54
C GLY A 297 2.08 9.36 -12.87
N THR A 298 1.95 10.02 -11.73
CA THR A 298 0.70 10.17 -10.99
C THR A 298 0.51 11.63 -10.62
N SER A 299 -0.71 12.02 -10.30
CA SER A 299 -1.02 13.39 -9.84
C SER A 299 -0.63 13.65 -8.36
N ILE A 300 0.28 12.85 -7.79
CA ILE A 300 0.73 13.01 -6.39
C ILE A 300 1.52 14.30 -6.18
N PHE A 301 2.19 14.79 -7.24
CA PHE A 301 2.80 16.11 -7.30
C PHE A 301 2.15 16.88 -8.46
N PRO A 302 1.29 17.88 -8.19
CA PRO A 302 0.60 18.60 -9.25
C PRO A 302 1.59 19.50 -10.00
N LEU A 303 1.82 19.20 -11.29
CA LEU A 303 2.62 20.01 -12.19
C LEU A 303 1.72 20.66 -13.24
N ASN A 304 2.14 21.82 -13.77
CA ASN A 304 1.55 22.30 -15.00
C ASN A 304 1.90 21.35 -16.16
N ILE A 305 1.10 21.39 -17.22
CA ILE A 305 1.22 20.44 -18.33
C ILE A 305 2.62 20.41 -18.97
N ILE A 306 3.31 21.55 -19.06
CA ILE A 306 4.66 21.62 -19.63
C ILE A 306 5.66 20.88 -18.74
N LEU A 307 5.62 21.15 -17.44
CA LEU A 307 6.48 20.48 -16.45
C LEU A 307 6.18 18.98 -16.36
N GLU A 308 4.91 18.59 -16.50
CA GLU A 308 4.52 17.18 -16.58
C GLU A 308 5.17 16.50 -17.80
N TYR A 309 5.09 17.09 -18.99
CA TYR A 309 5.78 16.56 -20.18
C TYR A 309 7.29 16.44 -19.96
N LEU A 310 7.92 17.48 -19.39
CA LEU A 310 9.37 17.46 -19.10
C LEU A 310 9.74 16.39 -18.08
N MET A 311 8.91 16.19 -17.06
CA MET A 311 9.08 15.11 -16.07
C MET A 311 9.02 13.74 -16.75
N PHE A 312 8.04 13.49 -17.61
CA PHE A 312 7.97 12.23 -18.37
C PHE A 312 9.20 12.03 -19.25
N VAL A 313 9.66 13.07 -19.97
CA VAL A 313 10.91 13.01 -20.74
C VAL A 313 12.08 12.62 -19.83
N ALA A 314 12.21 13.24 -18.66
CA ALA A 314 13.27 12.93 -17.71
C ALA A 314 13.22 11.48 -17.22
N PHE A 315 12.02 10.94 -16.98
CA PHE A 315 11.83 9.54 -16.62
C PHE A 315 12.21 8.57 -17.75
N TYR A 316 11.84 8.87 -19.00
CA TYR A 316 12.24 8.06 -20.16
C TYR A 316 13.75 8.06 -20.35
N VAL A 317 14.41 9.22 -20.18
CA VAL A 317 15.88 9.31 -20.22
C VAL A 317 16.50 8.49 -19.09
N ALA A 318 15.98 8.56 -17.86
CA ALA A 318 16.51 7.78 -16.75
C ALA A 318 16.35 6.25 -16.95
N ARG A 319 15.22 5.81 -17.52
CA ARG A 319 15.05 4.40 -17.92
C ARG A 319 16.08 4.00 -18.97
N PHE A 320 16.28 4.83 -20.00
CA PHE A 320 17.26 4.59 -21.05
C PHE A 320 18.69 4.52 -20.50
N LEU A 321 19.02 5.35 -19.50
CA LEU A 321 20.28 5.31 -18.75
C LEU A 321 20.37 4.12 -17.75
N GLY A 322 19.44 3.16 -17.83
CA GLY A 322 19.50 1.89 -17.13
C GLY A 322 18.81 1.86 -15.76
N SER A 323 18.08 2.91 -15.36
CA SER A 323 17.28 2.87 -14.14
C SER A 323 16.09 1.93 -14.34
N GLN A 324 16.10 0.80 -13.62
CA GLN A 324 14.99 -0.15 -13.68
C GLN A 324 13.75 0.35 -12.93
N TRP A 325 13.93 1.31 -12.03
CA TRP A 325 12.86 1.83 -11.18
C TRP A 325 11.93 2.80 -11.87
N HIS A 326 12.03 2.96 -13.18
CA HIS A 326 11.12 3.81 -13.93
C HIS A 326 10.11 2.99 -14.74
N PRO A 327 9.05 2.42 -14.15
CA PRO A 327 7.88 1.91 -14.88
C PRO A 327 7.13 2.97 -15.70
N ILE A 328 7.23 4.24 -15.33
CA ILE A 328 6.68 5.44 -15.98
C ILE A 328 5.16 5.49 -16.05
N THR A 329 4.51 4.41 -16.50
CA THR A 329 3.05 4.32 -16.53
C THR A 329 2.55 3.60 -15.29
N VAL A 330 1.33 3.94 -14.87
CA VAL A 330 0.72 3.41 -13.64
C VAL A 330 0.40 1.92 -13.75
N GLU A 331 0.10 1.43 -14.95
CA GLU A 331 -0.16 0.00 -15.22
C GLU A 331 1.07 -0.84 -14.94
N LYS A 332 2.24 -0.34 -15.35
CA LYS A 332 3.53 -0.99 -15.07
C LYS A 332 3.93 -0.84 -13.61
N GLY A 333 3.60 0.30 -13.01
CA GLY A 333 3.79 0.54 -11.57
C GLY A 333 2.95 -0.37 -10.68
N ALA A 334 1.88 -0.99 -11.20
CA ALA A 334 1.03 -1.89 -10.44
C ALA A 334 1.57 -3.33 -10.31
N VAL A 335 2.63 -3.72 -11.06
CA VAL A 335 3.03 -5.14 -11.19
C VAL A 335 3.35 -5.81 -9.87
N SER A 336 4.12 -5.16 -8.98
CA SER A 336 4.53 -5.77 -7.72
C SER A 336 3.35 -5.98 -6.77
N MET A 337 2.38 -5.06 -6.75
CA MET A 337 1.22 -5.15 -5.86
C MET A 337 0.29 -6.27 -6.30
N VAL A 338 0.00 -6.36 -7.60
CA VAL A 338 -0.88 -7.40 -8.15
C VAL A 338 -0.22 -8.77 -8.05
N TRP A 339 1.08 -8.86 -8.33
CA TRP A 339 1.82 -10.11 -8.16
C TRP A 339 1.79 -10.60 -6.70
N LEU A 340 2.03 -9.71 -5.72
CA LEU A 340 1.92 -10.08 -4.30
C LEU A 340 0.50 -10.50 -3.91
N ALA A 341 -0.54 -9.93 -4.53
CA ALA A 341 -1.92 -10.33 -4.26
C ALA A 341 -2.24 -11.71 -4.86
N LEU A 342 -1.77 -12.00 -6.09
CA LEU A 342 -2.18 -13.19 -6.84
C LEU A 342 -1.26 -14.39 -6.71
N ALA A 343 0.03 -14.20 -6.39
CA ALA A 343 1.01 -15.28 -6.32
C ALA A 343 0.61 -16.38 -5.34
N LYS A 344 0.99 -17.63 -5.63
CA LYS A 344 0.79 -18.75 -4.69
C LYS A 344 1.60 -18.52 -3.43
N GLN A 345 1.04 -18.88 -2.27
CA GLN A 345 1.72 -18.69 -0.99
C GLN A 345 3.08 -19.42 -0.95
N SER A 346 3.13 -20.65 -1.46
CA SER A 346 4.36 -21.46 -1.57
C SER A 346 5.45 -20.87 -2.47
N THR A 347 5.10 -19.94 -3.37
CA THR A 347 6.10 -19.21 -4.18
C THR A 347 6.73 -18.11 -3.34
N LEU A 348 5.91 -17.32 -2.63
CA LEU A 348 6.40 -16.26 -1.77
C LEU A 348 7.23 -16.81 -0.60
N ASP A 349 6.74 -17.87 0.05
CA ASP A 349 7.44 -18.48 1.20
C ASP A 349 8.83 -18.98 0.80
N ARG A 350 8.94 -19.68 -0.33
CA ARG A 350 10.22 -20.16 -0.85
C ARG A 350 11.18 -19.02 -1.17
N MET A 351 10.69 -17.95 -1.78
CA MET A 351 11.52 -16.77 -2.07
C MET A 351 11.99 -16.06 -0.79
N GLU A 352 11.19 -16.06 0.28
CA GLU A 352 11.59 -15.52 1.58
C GLU A 352 12.50 -16.47 2.38
N GLU A 353 12.37 -17.78 2.22
CA GLU A 353 13.30 -18.76 2.78
C GLU A 353 14.70 -18.62 2.14
N ASP A 354 14.73 -18.63 0.79
CA ASP A 354 15.97 -18.58 0.01
C ASP A 354 16.67 -17.22 0.12
N GLU A 355 15.92 -16.13 -0.02
CA GLU A 355 16.50 -14.78 -0.13
C GLU A 355 16.31 -13.93 1.12
N GLY A 356 15.38 -14.28 2.01
CA GLY A 356 14.99 -13.47 3.17
C GLY A 356 13.74 -12.63 2.93
N VAL A 357 13.20 -12.09 4.02
CA VAL A 357 12.04 -11.18 3.98
C VAL A 357 12.51 -9.83 3.47
N GLY A 358 11.81 -9.29 2.47
CA GLY A 358 12.31 -8.14 1.73
C GLY A 358 11.22 -7.41 0.96
N LYS A 359 11.61 -6.27 0.39
CA LYS A 359 10.72 -5.38 -0.35
C LYS A 359 10.67 -5.73 -1.82
N TRP A 360 9.48 -5.63 -2.39
CA TRP A 360 9.21 -5.92 -3.79
C TRP A 360 8.94 -4.65 -4.58
N GLY A 361 9.45 -4.56 -5.80
CA GLY A 361 9.40 -3.36 -6.60
C GLY A 361 8.88 -3.63 -7.99
N SER A 362 8.07 -2.72 -8.50
CA SER A 362 7.73 -2.65 -9.91
C SER A 362 8.92 -2.09 -10.68
N ALA A 363 9.53 -2.93 -11.50
CA ALA A 363 10.73 -2.59 -12.26
C ALA A 363 10.47 -2.74 -13.76
N THR A 364 11.30 -2.07 -14.56
CA THR A 364 11.34 -2.23 -16.01
C THR A 364 12.76 -2.45 -16.52
N ASP A 365 12.88 -3.06 -17.69
CA ASP A 365 14.11 -2.99 -18.47
C ASP A 365 14.16 -1.70 -19.28
N TRP A 366 15.16 -1.60 -20.16
CA TRP A 366 15.46 -0.40 -20.92
C TRP A 366 14.42 -0.20 -22.04
N TRP A 367 13.76 -1.29 -22.46
CA TRP A 367 12.63 -1.31 -23.40
C TRP A 367 11.29 -1.06 -22.71
N GLY A 368 11.28 -0.95 -21.38
CA GLY A 368 10.06 -0.80 -20.60
C GLY A 368 9.30 -2.10 -20.38
N GLN A 369 9.91 -3.27 -20.58
CA GLN A 369 9.31 -4.54 -20.15
C GLN A 369 9.31 -4.63 -18.64
N GLU A 370 8.12 -4.78 -18.08
CA GLU A 370 7.86 -4.80 -16.64
C GLU A 370 8.22 -6.14 -16.01
N ARG A 371 8.59 -6.11 -14.73
CA ARG A 371 8.81 -7.29 -13.88
C ARG A 371 8.76 -6.89 -12.41
N VAL A 372 8.59 -7.88 -11.54
CA VAL A 372 8.78 -7.71 -10.09
C VAL A 372 10.23 -7.97 -9.75
N GLU A 373 10.84 -7.09 -8.96
CA GLU A 373 12.21 -7.22 -8.46
C GLU A 373 12.26 -7.06 -6.95
N ARG A 374 13.29 -7.65 -6.32
CA ARG A 374 13.64 -7.28 -4.93
C ARG A 374 14.18 -5.85 -4.92
N THR A 375 14.03 -5.17 -3.79
CA THR A 375 14.50 -3.79 -3.59
C THR A 375 15.27 -3.70 -2.29
N GLU A 376 16.48 -3.13 -2.34
CA GLU A 376 17.28 -2.89 -1.15
C GLU A 376 16.62 -1.84 -0.25
N MET A 377 16.60 -2.11 1.05
CA MET A 377 16.19 -1.18 2.09
C MET A 377 17.37 -0.77 2.94
N ASP A 378 17.45 0.53 3.22
CA ASP A 378 18.49 1.10 4.05
C ASP A 378 18.49 0.47 5.47
N GLY A 379 19.62 -0.05 5.91
CA GLY A 379 19.76 -0.78 7.18
C GLY A 379 19.18 -2.21 7.22
N TRP A 380 18.65 -2.74 6.12
CA TRP A 380 18.15 -4.13 6.04
C TRP A 380 18.73 -4.93 4.87
N GLY A 381 19.25 -4.27 3.82
CA GLY A 381 19.69 -4.97 2.62
C GLY A 381 18.50 -5.43 1.77
N TRP A 382 18.63 -6.54 1.04
CA TRP A 382 17.56 -7.06 0.18
C TRP A 382 16.64 -8.01 0.94
N GLY A 383 17.21 -8.83 1.83
CA GLY A 383 16.50 -9.84 2.60
C GLY A 383 16.90 -9.95 4.08
N GLY A 384 17.68 -9.01 4.61
CA GLY A 384 18.17 -9.07 6.01
C GLY A 384 19.35 -10.02 6.21
N LYS A 385 19.98 -10.48 5.12
CA LYS A 385 21.10 -11.43 5.13
C LYS A 385 22.41 -10.66 4.95
N ILE A 386 23.44 -11.06 5.70
CA ILE A 386 24.76 -10.42 5.62
C ILE A 386 25.52 -11.01 4.43
N GLY A 387 26.26 -10.16 3.71
CA GLY A 387 27.02 -10.57 2.54
C GLY A 387 26.16 -10.77 1.28
N GLU A 388 24.95 -10.21 1.24
CA GLU A 388 24.13 -10.17 0.03
C GLU A 388 24.86 -9.46 -1.11
N ARG A 389 24.78 -10.05 -2.31
CA ARG A 389 25.39 -9.44 -3.49
C ARG A 389 24.58 -8.23 -3.95
N PRO A 390 25.23 -7.10 -4.30
CA PRO A 390 24.56 -5.97 -4.93
C PRO A 390 23.79 -6.40 -6.18
N ARG A 391 22.51 -6.05 -6.26
CA ARG A 391 21.67 -6.29 -7.45
C ARG A 391 21.47 -4.99 -8.24
N LYS A 392 20.98 -5.11 -9.48
CA LYS A 392 20.61 -3.94 -10.29
C LYS A 392 19.58 -3.09 -9.52
N GLY A 393 19.62 -1.78 -9.73
CA GLY A 393 18.72 -0.82 -9.05
C GLY A 393 19.13 -0.45 -7.63
N ARG A 394 20.29 -0.89 -7.16
CA ARG A 394 20.85 -0.42 -5.89
C ARG A 394 20.95 1.11 -5.84
N ASN A 395 20.60 1.71 -4.70
CA ASN A 395 20.88 3.13 -4.47
C ASN A 395 22.41 3.34 -4.47
N PRO A 396 22.95 4.33 -5.20
CA PRO A 396 24.40 4.56 -5.31
C PRO A 396 25.06 4.90 -3.96
N HIS A 397 24.29 5.36 -2.98
CA HIS A 397 24.76 5.70 -1.64
C HIS A 397 24.45 4.63 -0.60
N ALA A 398 23.85 3.50 -1.00
CA ALA A 398 23.61 2.39 -0.10
C ALA A 398 24.93 1.76 0.38
N LYS A 399 24.93 1.35 1.64
CA LYS A 399 26.03 0.63 2.27
C LYS A 399 25.68 -0.85 2.35
N ASP A 400 26.69 -1.71 2.30
CA ASP A 400 26.52 -3.13 2.55
C ASP A 400 26.03 -3.35 3.98
N LEU A 401 25.08 -4.28 4.15
CA LEU A 401 24.47 -4.56 5.44
C LEU A 401 25.51 -5.09 6.44
N SER A 402 25.67 -4.39 7.56
CA SER A 402 26.41 -4.89 8.72
C SER A 402 25.48 -5.48 9.78
N GLU A 403 26.03 -6.27 10.71
CA GLU A 403 25.28 -6.76 11.89
C GLU A 403 24.72 -5.61 12.73
N ALA A 404 25.47 -4.52 12.87
CA ALA A 404 25.06 -3.35 13.63
C ALA A 404 23.89 -2.62 12.95
N ASP A 405 23.92 -2.48 11.64
CA ASP A 405 22.83 -1.87 10.87
C ASP A 405 21.56 -2.71 10.96
N ARG A 406 21.69 -4.03 10.78
CA ARG A 406 20.56 -4.96 10.93
C ARG A 406 19.94 -4.86 12.32
N LYS A 407 20.77 -4.91 13.38
CA LYS A 407 20.28 -4.77 14.76
C LYS A 407 19.58 -3.43 14.98
N THR A 408 20.14 -2.35 14.44
CA THR A 408 19.51 -1.02 14.51
C THR A 408 18.15 -1.00 13.82
N PHE A 409 18.00 -1.65 12.66
CA PHE A 409 16.73 -1.80 11.97
C PHE A 409 15.71 -2.58 12.79
N GLU A 410 16.12 -3.70 13.41
CA GLU A 410 15.26 -4.50 14.28
C GLU A 410 14.81 -3.71 15.52
N ASP A 411 15.73 -2.99 16.18
CA ASP A 411 15.45 -2.15 17.35
C ASP A 411 14.50 -0.99 16.98
N GLN A 412 14.74 -0.33 15.84
CA GLN A 412 13.85 0.71 15.31
C GLN A 412 12.45 0.15 15.01
N GLY A 413 12.35 -1.03 14.39
CA GLY A 413 11.07 -1.68 14.13
C GLY A 413 10.30 -1.97 15.41
N GLN A 414 10.98 -2.45 16.45
CA GLN A 414 10.34 -2.69 17.75
C GLN A 414 9.83 -1.37 18.38
N GLN A 415 10.59 -0.29 18.30
CA GLN A 415 10.14 1.03 18.77
C GLN A 415 8.92 1.53 17.98
N CYS A 416 8.94 1.36 16.66
CA CYS A 416 7.85 1.75 15.78
C CYS A 416 6.56 0.96 16.08
N TRP A 417 6.66 -0.35 16.28
CA TRP A 417 5.52 -1.19 16.68
C TRP A 417 4.94 -0.74 18.03
N LYS A 418 5.79 -0.49 19.03
CA LYS A 418 5.34 -0.01 20.35
C LYS A 418 4.63 1.35 20.23
N GLY A 419 5.20 2.28 19.48
CA GLY A 419 4.63 3.61 19.27
C GLY A 419 3.32 3.57 18.50
N ALA A 420 3.24 2.78 17.42
CA ALA A 420 2.04 2.63 16.61
C ALA A 420 0.88 1.98 17.40
N GLU A 421 1.16 0.91 18.16
CA GLU A 421 0.15 0.27 19.02
C GLU A 421 -0.30 1.18 20.16
N ALA A 422 0.63 1.88 20.84
CA ALA A 422 0.27 2.82 21.89
C ALA A 422 -0.64 3.94 21.36
N LEU A 423 -0.28 4.51 20.21
CA LEU A 423 -1.07 5.56 19.57
C LEU A 423 -2.43 5.04 19.10
N ARG A 424 -2.51 3.81 18.59
CA ARG A 424 -3.77 3.16 18.19
C ARG A 424 -4.71 3.01 19.39
N LEU A 425 -4.24 2.40 20.47
CA LEU A 425 -5.03 2.19 21.68
C LEU A 425 -5.48 3.52 22.30
N GLU A 426 -4.62 4.53 22.29
CA GLU A 426 -4.97 5.87 22.76
C GLU A 426 -6.11 6.48 21.95
N TRP A 427 -6.01 6.46 20.61
CA TRP A 427 -7.05 7.00 19.74
C TRP A 427 -8.35 6.20 19.80
N GLU A 428 -8.29 4.87 19.87
CA GLU A 428 -9.48 4.04 20.08
C GLU A 428 -10.23 4.42 21.34
N LYS A 429 -9.50 4.54 22.46
CA LYS A 429 -10.08 4.98 23.73
C LYS A 429 -10.70 6.38 23.61
N ARG A 430 -9.98 7.34 23.03
CA ARG A 430 -10.48 8.72 22.85
C ARG A 430 -11.77 8.76 22.01
N LEU A 431 -11.83 7.99 20.92
CA LEU A 431 -13.01 7.91 20.07
C LEU A 431 -14.19 7.24 20.80
N ALA A 432 -13.93 6.19 21.57
CA ALA A 432 -14.92 5.51 22.39
C ALA A 432 -15.48 6.42 23.50
N ASP A 433 -14.59 7.06 24.28
CA ASP A 433 -14.95 7.99 25.35
C ASP A 433 -15.78 9.19 24.83
N ALA A 434 -15.51 9.63 23.61
CA ALA A 434 -16.26 10.69 22.94
C ALA A 434 -17.57 10.21 22.27
N GLY A 435 -17.88 8.92 22.30
CA GLY A 435 -19.10 8.34 21.70
C GLY A 435 -19.14 8.42 20.17
N VAL A 436 -17.99 8.60 19.53
CA VAL A 436 -17.85 8.69 18.06
C VAL A 436 -17.20 7.44 17.48
N GLY A 437 -16.60 6.62 18.34
CA GLY A 437 -16.06 5.31 18.01
C GLY A 437 -17.15 4.36 17.55
N VAL A 438 -16.80 3.47 16.63
CA VAL A 438 -17.70 2.40 16.17
C VAL A 438 -17.26 1.09 16.81
N GLU A 439 -18.17 0.42 17.51
CA GLU A 439 -17.92 -0.91 18.05
C GLU A 439 -17.78 -1.93 16.91
N LEU A 440 -16.71 -2.72 16.98
CA LEU A 440 -16.35 -3.73 15.99
C LEU A 440 -16.55 -5.11 16.62
N ASP A 441 -17.82 -5.54 16.65
CA ASP A 441 -18.29 -6.87 17.13
C ASP A 441 -17.44 -8.03 16.60
#